data_AF-A0A8T3VFS8-F1
#
_entry.id   AF-A0A8T3VFS8-F1
#
_cell.length_a   1.000
_cell.length_b   1.000
_cell.length_c   1.000
_cell.angle_alpha   90.00
_cell.angle_beta   90.00
_cell.angle_gamma   90.00
#
_symmetry.space_group_name_H-M   'P 1'
#
loop_
_entity.id
_entity.type
_entity.pdbx_description
1 polymer ?
#
loop_
_entity_poly.entity_id
_entity_poly.type
_entity_poly.pdbx_seq_one_letter_code
_entity_poly.pdbx_strand_id
1 'polypeptide(L)'
;MILNTGTRTDIPAFFHKWFLNRVEEGFVFSKNPYNNQIYKYNFNPKTVDCICFCSKNPKPLLRNLDNLSEYKQFWFVTITPYEKDIELNVPDYRKVIKTFKELSEIVGINAISWRYGPIFITEKYDLEFHIDKFEEMASELHEYTSDCTISFIDLYKKVLRNFPEAQEVTTDERLVIGKNFAKIADEYGLQMKTCVEGTLLDQFGFDSTGCMTQQVLEKAIGNNLKVPKGKYRNRECNCLMGRDIGLYNTCMHGCRYCYANS
;
A
#
# COMPACT_ATOMS: atom_id res chain seq x y z
N MET A 1 -17.75 -8.70 2.28
CA MET A 1 -17.38 -7.40 1.65
C MET A 1 -15.93 -7.07 1.97
N ILE A 2 -15.15 -6.60 0.98
CA ILE A 2 -13.84 -5.99 1.23
C ILE A 2 -13.99 -4.48 1.25
N LEU A 3 -13.55 -3.85 2.33
CA LEU A 3 -13.58 -2.40 2.51
C LEU A 3 -12.16 -1.85 2.39
N ASN A 4 -11.94 -0.93 1.45
CA ASN A 4 -10.66 -0.24 1.30
C ASN A 4 -10.72 1.11 2.00
N THR A 5 -9.63 1.51 2.66
CA THR A 5 -9.59 2.77 3.41
C THR A 5 -8.42 3.68 3.03
N GLY A 6 -7.57 3.28 2.10
CA GLY A 6 -6.26 3.95 1.91
C GLY A 6 -5.91 4.39 0.50
N THR A 7 -6.76 4.16 -0.51
CA THR A 7 -6.33 4.37 -1.92
C THR A 7 -6.41 5.82 -2.39
N ARG A 8 -7.19 6.66 -1.67
CA ARG A 8 -7.39 8.09 -1.99
C ARG A 8 -6.94 9.04 -0.88
N THR A 9 -6.79 8.53 0.33
CA THR A 9 -6.30 9.28 1.49
C THR A 9 -5.76 8.32 2.53
N ASP A 10 -4.80 8.76 3.35
CA ASP A 10 -4.24 7.95 4.43
C ASP A 10 -5.14 8.07 5.68
N ILE A 11 -6.22 7.28 5.71
CA ILE A 11 -7.15 7.24 6.85
C ILE A 11 -6.42 6.90 8.15
N PRO A 12 -5.56 5.85 8.22
CA PRO A 12 -4.83 5.55 9.45
C PRO A 12 -4.01 6.72 9.99
N ALA A 13 -3.37 7.50 9.11
CA ALA A 13 -2.56 8.65 9.55
C ALA A 13 -3.42 9.82 10.04
N PHE A 14 -4.44 10.22 9.28
CA PHE A 14 -5.08 11.53 9.47
C PHE A 14 -6.54 11.47 9.93
N PHE A 15 -7.22 10.36 9.65
CA PHE A 15 -8.66 10.22 9.88
C PHE A 15 -9.03 9.01 10.76
N HIS A 16 -8.08 8.49 11.54
CA HIS A 16 -8.29 7.33 12.41
C HIS A 16 -9.45 7.53 13.39
N LYS A 17 -9.54 8.70 14.06
CA LYS A 17 -10.67 8.99 14.97
C LYS A 17 -12.01 8.99 14.25
N TRP A 18 -12.08 9.65 13.09
CA TRP A 18 -13.28 9.67 12.27
C TRP A 18 -13.68 8.24 11.85
N PHE A 19 -12.70 7.43 11.44
CA PHE A 19 -12.93 6.05 11.04
C PHE A 19 -13.49 5.20 12.18
N LEU A 20 -12.88 5.28 13.37
CA LEU A 20 -13.36 4.56 14.55
C LEU A 20 -14.78 4.97 14.94
N ASN A 21 -15.12 6.26 14.87
CA ASN A 21 -16.49 6.71 15.11
C ASN A 21 -17.48 6.11 14.09
N ARG A 22 -17.08 5.92 12.82
CA ARG A 22 -17.93 5.27 11.81
C ARG A 22 -18.08 3.77 12.06
N VAL A 23 -17.03 3.12 12.58
CA VAL A 23 -17.10 1.72 13.01
C VAL A 23 -18.09 1.57 14.17
N GLU A 24 -18.01 2.45 15.17
CA GLU A 24 -18.94 2.49 16.31
C GLU A 24 -20.38 2.77 15.88
N GLU A 25 -20.60 3.70 14.96
CA GLU A 25 -21.93 3.98 14.39
C GLU A 25 -22.47 2.86 13.47
N GLY A 26 -21.62 1.92 13.05
CA GLY A 26 -21.99 0.78 12.23
C GLY A 26 -22.19 1.07 10.75
N PHE A 27 -21.86 2.27 10.25
CA PHE A 27 -21.91 2.58 8.81
C PHE A 27 -21.03 3.77 8.40
N VAL A 28 -20.80 3.90 7.08
CA VAL A 28 -20.17 5.06 6.46
C VAL A 28 -20.78 5.35 5.09
N PHE A 29 -20.85 6.63 4.75
CA PHE A 29 -21.18 7.07 3.40
C PHE A 29 -19.89 7.38 2.62
N SER A 30 -19.79 6.87 1.39
CA SER A 30 -18.71 7.18 0.46
C SER A 30 -19.28 7.72 -0.84
N LYS A 31 -18.64 8.74 -1.39
CA LYS A 31 -18.99 9.33 -2.68
C LYS A 31 -18.07 8.79 -3.76
N ASN A 32 -18.65 8.24 -4.82
CA ASN A 32 -17.89 7.84 -6.00
C ASN A 32 -17.37 9.10 -6.72
N PRO A 33 -16.05 9.18 -7.00
CA PRO A 33 -15.42 10.39 -7.50
C PRO A 33 -15.72 10.67 -8.98
N TYR A 34 -16.20 9.67 -9.73
CA TYR A 34 -16.43 9.79 -11.17
C TYR A 34 -17.89 10.09 -11.51
N ASN A 35 -18.83 9.50 -10.78
CA ASN A 35 -20.26 9.65 -11.07
C ASN A 35 -21.05 10.32 -9.93
N ASN A 36 -20.38 10.78 -8.88
CA ASN A 36 -20.98 11.45 -7.70
C ASN A 36 -22.00 10.62 -6.90
N GLN A 37 -22.18 9.34 -7.21
CA GLN A 37 -23.12 8.48 -6.51
C GLN A 37 -22.67 8.26 -5.06
N ILE A 38 -23.63 8.35 -4.14
CA ILE A 38 -23.41 8.11 -2.71
C ILE A 38 -23.74 6.66 -2.40
N TYR A 39 -22.80 5.98 -1.75
CA TYR A 39 -22.95 4.61 -1.29
C TYR A 39 -22.93 4.58 0.23
N LYS A 40 -23.86 3.84 0.83
CA LYS A 40 -23.81 3.46 2.24
C LYS A 40 -23.13 2.11 2.37
N TYR A 41 -22.11 2.02 3.20
CA TYR A 41 -21.48 0.76 3.58
C TYR A 41 -21.70 0.53 5.07
N ASN A 42 -22.10 -0.68 5.44
CA ASN A 42 -22.33 -1.04 6.83
C ASN A 42 -21.03 -1.62 7.41
N PHE A 43 -20.65 -1.17 8.59
CA PHE A 43 -19.62 -1.78 9.42
C PHE A 43 -20.28 -2.84 10.28
N ASN A 44 -20.24 -4.08 9.80
CA ASN A 44 -20.70 -5.24 10.53
C ASN A 44 -19.66 -6.36 10.32
N PRO A 45 -19.03 -6.87 11.38
CA PRO A 45 -18.01 -7.93 11.27
C PRO A 45 -18.50 -9.20 10.57
N LYS A 46 -19.82 -9.45 10.55
CA LYS A 46 -20.41 -10.60 9.86
C LYS A 46 -20.54 -10.42 8.34
N THR A 47 -20.44 -9.19 7.84
CA THR A 47 -20.58 -8.89 6.40
C THR A 47 -19.34 -8.23 5.80
N VAL A 48 -18.47 -7.67 6.64
CA VAL A 48 -17.13 -7.20 6.27
C VAL A 48 -16.17 -8.38 6.41
N ASP A 49 -15.72 -8.93 5.29
CA ASP A 49 -14.78 -10.06 5.28
C ASP A 49 -13.36 -9.60 5.62
N CYS A 50 -13.00 -8.38 5.20
CA CYS A 50 -11.69 -7.78 5.44
C CYS A 50 -11.75 -6.25 5.31
N ILE A 51 -11.04 -5.55 6.20
CA ILE A 51 -10.72 -4.13 6.07
C ILE A 51 -9.28 -4.00 5.59
N CYS A 52 -9.09 -3.43 4.40
CA CYS A 52 -7.79 -3.22 3.81
C CYS A 52 -7.35 -1.77 4.04
N PHE A 53 -6.26 -1.61 4.78
CA PHE A 53 -5.62 -0.34 5.04
C PHE A 53 -4.45 -0.12 4.07
N CYS A 54 -4.32 1.09 3.53
CA CYS A 54 -3.10 1.55 2.88
C CYS A 54 -2.63 2.82 3.59
N SER A 55 -1.37 2.84 4.01
CA SER A 55 -0.83 3.93 4.83
C SER A 55 0.66 4.10 4.66
N LYS A 56 1.13 5.34 4.84
CA LYS A 56 2.54 5.68 5.05
C LYS A 56 2.86 5.96 6.52
N ASN A 57 1.83 6.06 7.37
CA ASN A 57 1.99 6.29 8.80
C ASN A 57 0.85 5.61 9.59
N PRO A 58 0.95 4.29 9.85
CA PRO A 58 -0.12 3.56 10.54
C PRO A 58 -0.19 3.88 12.05
N LYS A 59 0.82 4.55 12.61
CA LYS A 59 0.99 4.79 14.06
C LYS A 59 -0.23 5.39 14.76
N PRO A 60 -0.97 6.36 14.19
CA PRO A 60 -2.10 6.96 14.89
C PRO A 60 -3.27 5.97 15.09
N LEU A 61 -3.52 5.07 14.13
CA LEU A 61 -4.53 4.02 14.27
C LEU A 61 -4.03 2.82 15.08
N LEU A 62 -2.73 2.50 15.01
CA LEU A 62 -2.09 1.40 15.77
C LEU A 62 -2.50 1.37 17.26
N ARG A 63 -2.55 2.54 17.91
CA ARG A 63 -2.88 2.68 19.34
C ARG A 63 -4.32 2.32 19.71
N ASN A 64 -5.20 2.16 18.72
CA ASN A 64 -6.62 1.91 18.90
C ASN A 64 -7.07 0.69 18.07
N LEU A 65 -6.14 -0.23 17.74
CA LEU A 65 -6.50 -1.44 16.96
C LEU A 65 -7.43 -2.37 17.71
N ASP A 66 -7.45 -2.33 19.05
CA ASP A 66 -8.38 -3.13 19.86
C ASP A 66 -9.85 -2.83 19.53
N ASN A 67 -10.16 -1.59 19.11
CA ASN A 67 -11.49 -1.20 18.62
C ASN A 67 -11.87 -1.89 17.30
N LEU A 68 -10.93 -2.53 16.63
CA LEU A 68 -11.10 -3.25 15.37
C LEU A 68 -10.87 -4.76 15.52
N SER A 69 -10.78 -5.27 16.74
CA SER A 69 -10.43 -6.67 17.03
C SER A 69 -11.44 -7.68 16.47
N GLU A 70 -12.70 -7.30 16.28
CA GLU A 70 -13.72 -8.12 15.61
C GLU A 70 -13.55 -8.20 14.09
N TYR A 71 -12.79 -7.28 13.48
CA TYR A 71 -12.59 -7.22 12.03
C TYR A 71 -11.30 -7.91 11.63
N LYS A 72 -11.36 -8.69 10.54
CA LYS A 72 -10.17 -9.13 9.84
C LYS A 72 -9.58 -7.97 9.04
N GLN A 73 -8.25 -7.90 8.99
CA GLN A 73 -7.53 -6.75 8.48
C GLN A 73 -6.45 -7.19 7.51
N PHE A 74 -6.14 -6.33 6.55
CA PHE A 74 -4.93 -6.43 5.74
C PHE A 74 -4.29 -5.05 5.62
N TRP A 75 -3.00 -4.97 5.90
CA TRP A 75 -2.25 -3.72 5.97
C TRP A 75 -1.23 -3.64 4.85
N PHE A 76 -1.40 -2.67 3.97
CA PHE A 76 -0.45 -2.38 2.90
C PHE A 76 0.29 -1.09 3.24
N VAL A 77 1.47 -1.24 3.84
CA VAL A 77 2.21 -0.10 4.40
C VAL A 77 3.30 0.31 3.43
N THR A 78 3.23 1.54 2.94
CA THR A 78 4.27 2.11 2.08
C THR A 78 5.39 2.68 2.93
N ILE A 79 6.58 2.11 2.80
CA ILE A 79 7.80 2.59 3.44
C ILE A 79 8.82 2.82 2.35
N THR A 80 9.23 4.08 2.20
CA THR A 80 10.17 4.56 1.19
C THR A 80 11.25 5.38 1.89
N PRO A 81 12.52 5.30 1.45
CA PRO A 81 13.64 5.95 2.13
C PRO A 81 13.81 7.44 1.75
N TYR A 82 12.78 8.05 1.15
CA TYR A 82 12.87 9.43 0.67
C TYR A 82 12.81 10.44 1.81
N GLU A 83 13.46 11.59 1.60
CA GLU A 83 13.50 12.67 2.57
C GLU A 83 12.40 13.73 2.31
N LYS A 84 12.48 14.84 3.06
CA LYS A 84 11.46 15.91 3.08
C LYS A 84 11.32 16.68 1.78
N ASP A 85 12.31 16.60 0.88
CA ASP A 85 12.22 17.11 -0.48
C ASP A 85 11.22 16.34 -1.35
N ILE A 86 10.90 15.08 -1.01
CA ILE A 86 9.89 14.28 -1.70
C ILE A 86 8.66 14.04 -0.84
N GLU A 87 8.85 13.77 0.45
CA GLU A 87 7.81 13.35 1.40
C GLU A 87 7.76 14.28 2.62
N LEU A 88 7.16 15.46 2.42
CA LEU A 88 7.18 16.56 3.38
C LEU A 88 6.68 16.17 4.78
N ASN A 89 5.53 15.51 4.89
CA ASN A 89 4.89 15.22 6.18
C ASN A 89 4.89 13.73 6.55
N VAL A 90 5.53 12.87 5.75
CA VAL A 90 5.70 11.46 6.10
C VAL A 90 6.77 11.34 7.19
N PRO A 91 6.56 10.56 8.27
CA PRO A 91 7.61 10.33 9.25
C PRO A 91 8.86 9.70 8.62
N ASP A 92 10.02 9.91 9.24
CA ASP A 92 11.26 9.21 8.86
C ASP A 92 11.01 7.70 8.76
N TYR A 93 11.48 7.08 7.67
CA TYR A 93 11.15 5.69 7.35
C TYR A 93 11.55 4.72 8.46
N ARG A 94 12.61 4.99 9.24
CA ARG A 94 13.02 4.13 10.36
C ARG A 94 11.97 4.12 11.48
N LYS A 95 11.27 5.25 11.68
CA LYS A 95 10.12 5.32 12.61
C LYS A 95 8.93 4.54 12.07
N VAL A 96 8.74 4.54 10.75
CA VAL A 96 7.67 3.76 10.10
C VAL A 96 8.00 2.26 10.17
N ILE A 97 9.25 1.84 9.97
CA ILE A 97 9.72 0.46 10.17
C ILE A 97 9.42 -0.02 11.59
N LYS A 98 9.76 0.77 12.62
CA LYS A 98 9.41 0.41 14.00
C LYS A 98 7.91 0.19 14.18
N THR A 99 7.10 1.08 13.62
CA THR A 99 5.64 0.98 13.68
C THR A 99 5.12 -0.23 12.88
N PHE A 100 5.75 -0.56 11.76
CA PHE A 100 5.43 -1.73 10.93
C PHE A 100 5.68 -3.03 11.69
N LYS A 101 6.82 -3.14 12.38
CA LYS A 101 7.16 -4.29 13.22
C LYS A 101 6.12 -4.50 14.32
N GLU A 102 5.81 -3.45 15.09
CA GLU A 102 4.77 -3.45 16.13
C GLU A 102 3.39 -3.86 15.55
N LEU A 103 3.03 -3.32 14.38
CA LEU A 103 1.77 -3.66 13.71
C LEU A 103 1.75 -5.13 13.27
N SER A 104 2.83 -5.63 12.68
CA SER A 104 2.95 -7.01 12.22
C SER A 104 2.82 -8.02 13.36
N GLU A 105 3.40 -7.72 14.53
CA GLU A 105 3.24 -8.55 15.73
C GLU A 105 1.78 -8.65 16.20
N ILE A 106 0.99 -7.60 15.98
CA ILE A 106 -0.44 -7.57 16.36
C ILE A 106 -1.32 -8.27 15.32
N VAL A 107 -1.14 -7.96 14.03
CA VAL A 107 -2.05 -8.47 12.97
C VAL A 107 -1.60 -9.81 12.39
N GLY A 108 -0.33 -10.17 12.59
CA GLY A 108 0.34 -11.34 12.03
C GLY A 108 0.99 -11.04 10.66
N ILE A 109 2.10 -11.73 10.41
CA ILE A 109 2.95 -11.57 9.21
C ILE A 109 2.18 -11.70 7.87
N ASN A 110 1.09 -12.46 7.84
CA ASN A 110 0.27 -12.65 6.63
C ASN A 110 -0.73 -11.53 6.38
N ALA A 111 -1.01 -10.70 7.39
CA ALA A 111 -1.99 -9.62 7.35
C ALA A 111 -1.35 -8.25 7.13
N ILE A 112 -0.06 -8.22 6.77
CA ILE A 112 0.69 -7.00 6.48
C ILE A 112 1.63 -7.25 5.29
N SER A 113 1.79 -6.24 4.45
CA SER A 113 2.68 -6.25 3.29
C SER A 113 3.41 -4.91 3.19
N TRP A 114 4.70 -4.98 2.91
CA TRP A 114 5.54 -3.80 2.68
C TRP A 114 5.42 -3.36 1.22
N ARG A 115 5.23 -2.06 1.00
CA ARG A 115 5.34 -1.45 -0.31
C ARG A 115 6.54 -0.52 -0.37
N TYR A 116 7.47 -0.81 -1.27
CA TYR A 116 8.57 0.08 -1.63
C TYR A 116 8.24 0.75 -2.96
N GLY A 117 7.61 1.93 -2.90
CA GLY A 117 7.31 2.68 -4.13
C GLY A 117 6.44 3.92 -3.93
N PRO A 118 6.28 4.74 -4.98
CA PRO A 118 6.85 4.52 -6.31
C PRO A 118 8.36 4.75 -6.35
N ILE A 119 9.05 3.97 -7.19
CA ILE A 119 10.47 4.12 -7.51
C ILE A 119 10.60 5.14 -8.64
N PHE A 120 11.53 6.07 -8.50
CA PHE A 120 11.91 7.06 -9.52
C PHE A 120 13.41 7.32 -9.40
N ILE A 121 14.06 7.67 -10.51
CA ILE A 121 15.51 7.87 -10.54
C ILE A 121 15.81 9.36 -10.65
N THR A 122 16.66 9.88 -9.75
CA THR A 122 17.20 11.25 -9.81
C THR A 122 18.68 11.23 -9.42
N GLU A 123 19.35 12.39 -9.49
CA GLU A 123 20.72 12.56 -8.99
C GLU A 123 20.86 12.19 -7.50
N LYS A 124 19.82 12.44 -6.68
CA LYS A 124 19.83 12.14 -5.24
C LYS A 124 19.38 10.71 -4.93
N TYR A 125 18.47 10.17 -5.74
CA TYR A 125 17.85 8.86 -5.54
C TYR A 125 18.13 8.01 -6.77
N ASP A 126 19.38 7.61 -6.94
CA ASP A 126 19.84 6.82 -8.07
C ASP A 126 19.64 5.31 -7.85
N LEU A 127 20.12 4.51 -8.80
CA LEU A 127 20.00 3.05 -8.73
C LEU A 127 20.73 2.46 -7.51
N GLU A 128 21.94 2.95 -7.20
CA GLU A 128 22.75 2.47 -6.08
C GLU A 128 22.07 2.80 -4.75
N PHE A 129 21.58 4.03 -4.60
CA PHE A 129 20.77 4.43 -3.45
C PHE A 129 19.59 3.48 -3.22
N HIS A 130 18.86 3.15 -4.28
CA HIS A 130 17.70 2.27 -4.18
C HIS A 130 18.08 0.84 -3.78
N ILE A 131 19.15 0.29 -4.35
CA ILE A 131 19.64 -1.06 -4.04
C ILE A 131 20.10 -1.13 -2.58
N ASP A 132 20.95 -0.19 -2.15
CA ASP A 132 21.48 -0.14 -0.79
C ASP A 132 20.36 0.03 0.24
N LYS A 133 19.41 0.95 -0.01
CA LYS A 133 18.29 1.16 0.90
C LYS A 133 17.32 0.00 0.92
N PHE A 134 17.12 -0.67 -0.21
CA PHE A 134 16.28 -1.86 -0.23
C PHE A 134 16.88 -2.97 0.61
N GLU A 135 18.19 -3.22 0.52
CA GLU A 135 18.89 -4.20 1.35
C GLU A 135 18.83 -3.86 2.85
N GLU A 136 19.13 -2.61 3.21
CA GLU A 136 19.01 -2.11 4.59
C GLU A 136 17.60 -2.40 5.14
N MET A 137 16.57 -2.00 4.39
CA MET A 137 15.18 -2.14 4.83
C MET A 137 14.69 -3.59 4.82
N ALA A 138 15.11 -4.42 3.85
CA ALA A 138 14.77 -5.84 3.78
C ALA A 138 15.33 -6.58 4.99
N SER A 139 16.59 -6.31 5.37
CA SER A 139 17.22 -6.87 6.57
C SER A 139 16.46 -6.54 7.86
N GLU A 140 15.76 -5.41 7.89
CA GLU A 140 14.94 -5.03 9.02
C GLU A 140 13.53 -5.62 9.00
N LEU A 141 12.94 -5.81 7.82
CA LEU A 141 11.50 -6.10 7.67
C LEU A 141 11.18 -7.57 7.43
N HIS A 142 12.14 -8.39 7.02
CA HIS A 142 11.87 -9.73 6.51
C HIS A 142 11.23 -10.70 7.52
N GLU A 143 11.46 -10.52 8.82
CA GLU A 143 10.78 -11.31 9.87
C GLU A 143 9.34 -10.85 10.14
N TYR A 144 8.92 -9.71 9.55
CA TYR A 144 7.66 -9.02 9.84
C TYR A 144 6.74 -8.91 8.61
N THR A 145 7.16 -9.40 7.44
CA THR A 145 6.30 -9.51 6.25
C THR A 145 6.79 -10.67 5.39
N SER A 146 5.89 -11.29 4.63
CA SER A 146 6.27 -12.33 3.65
C SER A 146 6.54 -11.78 2.25
N ASP A 147 6.20 -10.52 1.99
CA ASP A 147 6.32 -9.93 0.66
C ASP A 147 6.63 -8.43 0.67
N CYS A 148 7.21 -7.99 -0.46
CA CYS A 148 7.41 -6.60 -0.79
C CYS A 148 6.83 -6.31 -2.18
N THR A 149 5.95 -5.30 -2.26
CA THR A 149 5.42 -4.81 -3.53
C THR A 149 6.14 -3.55 -3.97
N ILE A 150 6.57 -3.51 -5.23
CA ILE A 150 7.12 -2.29 -5.86
C ILE A 150 6.18 -1.74 -6.93
N SER A 151 6.38 -0.48 -7.25
CA SER A 151 5.84 0.19 -8.44
C SER A 151 6.83 1.26 -8.88
N PHE A 152 6.78 1.66 -10.15
CA PHE A 152 7.53 2.80 -10.67
C PHE A 152 6.63 4.04 -10.67
N ILE A 153 7.22 5.23 -10.86
CA ILE A 153 6.47 6.48 -10.84
C ILE A 153 5.56 6.63 -12.07
N ASP A 154 4.28 6.91 -11.84
CA ASP A 154 3.34 7.30 -12.88
C ASP A 154 3.36 8.81 -13.10
N LEU A 155 3.62 9.24 -14.34
CA LEU A 155 3.72 10.65 -14.73
C LEU A 155 2.35 11.28 -15.00
N TYR A 156 1.41 11.19 -14.05
CA TYR A 156 0.15 11.92 -14.15
C TYR A 156 0.38 13.44 -14.21
N LYS A 157 -0.55 14.18 -14.84
CA LYS A 157 -0.47 15.66 -14.93
C LYS A 157 -0.26 16.35 -13.59
N LYS A 158 -0.81 15.80 -12.50
CA LYS A 158 -0.63 16.34 -11.14
C LYS A 158 0.76 16.03 -10.58
N VAL A 159 1.27 14.83 -10.85
CA VAL A 159 2.63 14.43 -10.49
C VAL A 159 3.63 15.32 -11.20
N LEU A 160 3.50 15.53 -12.51
CA LEU A 160 4.38 16.44 -13.27
C LEU A 160 4.30 17.90 -12.81
N ARG A 161 3.17 18.35 -12.26
CA ARG A 161 3.06 19.69 -11.66
C ARG A 161 3.83 19.79 -10.33
N ASN A 162 3.71 18.77 -9.49
CA ASN A 162 4.28 18.77 -8.14
C ASN A 162 5.74 18.30 -8.12
N PHE A 163 6.13 17.50 -9.10
CA PHE A 163 7.45 16.93 -9.33
C PHE A 163 7.87 17.12 -10.80
N PRO A 164 8.19 18.36 -11.24
CA PRO A 164 8.52 18.64 -12.64
C PRO A 164 9.76 17.91 -13.16
N GLU A 165 10.66 17.54 -12.25
CA GLU A 165 11.89 16.80 -12.58
C GLU A 165 11.65 15.30 -12.72
N ALA A 166 10.45 14.79 -12.40
CA ALA A 166 10.13 13.37 -12.52
C ALA A 166 10.18 12.90 -13.97
N GLN A 167 10.89 11.80 -14.21
CA GLN A 167 10.97 11.13 -15.50
C GLN A 167 10.47 9.70 -15.39
N GLU A 168 10.18 9.10 -16.54
CA GLU A 168 9.85 7.69 -16.61
C GLU A 168 11.11 6.89 -16.29
N VAL A 169 11.00 5.90 -15.39
CA VAL A 169 12.09 4.95 -15.14
C VAL A 169 12.21 4.07 -16.38
N THR A 170 13.36 4.10 -17.02
CA THR A 170 13.63 3.39 -18.27
C THR A 170 13.58 1.87 -18.09
N THR A 171 13.34 1.12 -19.17
CA THR A 171 13.31 -0.35 -19.12
C THR A 171 14.61 -0.93 -18.54
N ASP A 172 15.76 -0.38 -18.89
CA ASP A 172 17.06 -0.85 -18.39
C ASP A 172 17.21 -0.60 -16.89
N GLU A 173 16.80 0.57 -16.39
CA GLU A 173 16.77 0.86 -14.96
C GLU A 173 15.82 -0.07 -14.20
N ARG A 174 14.62 -0.34 -14.75
CA ARG A 174 13.67 -1.30 -14.16
C ARG A 174 14.25 -2.70 -14.08
N LEU A 175 15.00 -3.13 -15.11
CA LEU A 175 15.67 -4.44 -15.11
C LEU A 175 16.80 -4.50 -14.08
N VAL A 176 17.58 -3.42 -13.91
CA VAL A 176 18.61 -3.33 -12.87
C VAL A 176 18.00 -3.40 -11.48
N ILE A 177 16.95 -2.61 -11.21
CA ILE A 177 16.22 -2.65 -9.93
C ILE A 177 15.64 -4.04 -9.71
N GLY A 178 14.89 -4.58 -10.68
CA GLY A 178 14.22 -5.87 -10.54
C GLY A 178 15.19 -7.01 -10.26
N LYS A 179 16.31 -7.09 -10.99
CA LYS A 179 17.33 -8.12 -10.77
C LYS A 179 17.95 -8.05 -9.37
N ASN A 180 18.34 -6.85 -8.92
CA ASN A 180 18.98 -6.69 -7.62
C ASN A 180 17.99 -6.87 -6.46
N PHE A 181 16.78 -6.32 -6.58
CA PHE A 181 15.75 -6.45 -5.55
C PHE A 181 15.30 -7.91 -5.42
N ALA A 182 15.13 -8.66 -6.51
CA ALA A 182 14.82 -10.08 -6.44
C ALA A 182 15.92 -10.86 -5.70
N LYS A 183 17.18 -10.62 -6.04
CA LYS A 183 18.31 -11.28 -5.39
C LYS A 183 18.33 -11.01 -3.87
N ILE A 184 18.20 -9.75 -3.47
CA ILE A 184 18.17 -9.34 -2.06
C ILE A 184 16.95 -9.97 -1.37
N ALA A 185 15.78 -9.91 -2.00
CA ALA A 185 14.55 -10.46 -1.44
C ALA A 185 14.65 -11.98 -1.22
N ASP A 186 15.26 -12.71 -2.16
CA ASP A 186 15.52 -14.15 -2.01
C ASP A 186 16.43 -14.46 -0.82
N GLU A 187 17.48 -13.65 -0.59
CA GLU A 187 18.39 -13.80 0.57
C GLU A 187 17.65 -13.62 1.91
N TYR A 188 16.60 -12.78 1.93
CA TYR A 188 15.78 -12.52 3.12
C TYR A 188 14.44 -13.30 3.15
N GLY A 189 14.14 -14.13 2.15
CA GLY A 189 12.90 -14.91 2.07
C GLY A 189 11.63 -14.10 1.79
N LEU A 190 11.76 -12.96 1.10
CA LEU A 190 10.65 -12.08 0.71
C LEU A 190 10.16 -12.39 -0.71
N GLN A 191 8.85 -12.56 -0.89
CA GLN A 191 8.28 -12.61 -2.24
C GLN A 191 8.16 -11.21 -2.82
N MET A 192 8.84 -10.97 -3.95
CA MET A 192 8.68 -9.72 -4.68
C MET A 192 7.39 -9.70 -5.50
N LYS A 193 6.69 -8.56 -5.50
CA LYS A 193 5.46 -8.32 -6.26
C LYS A 193 5.52 -7.00 -7.02
N THR A 194 4.76 -6.89 -8.09
CA THR A 194 4.54 -5.61 -8.77
C THR A 194 3.09 -5.14 -8.64
N CYS A 195 2.91 -3.82 -8.55
CA CYS A 195 1.59 -3.20 -8.59
C CYS A 195 1.35 -2.61 -9.98
N VAL A 196 0.88 -3.44 -10.91
CA VAL A 196 0.48 -3.02 -12.27
C VAL A 196 1.66 -2.55 -13.13
N GLU A 197 2.76 -3.31 -13.13
CA GLU A 197 3.98 -3.00 -13.91
C GLU A 197 4.17 -3.92 -15.13
N GLY A 198 3.12 -4.65 -15.51
CA GLY A 198 3.21 -5.73 -16.50
C GLY A 198 4.07 -6.90 -16.01
N THR A 199 4.61 -7.67 -16.97
CA THR A 199 5.34 -8.93 -16.72
C THR A 199 6.85 -8.81 -16.92
N LEU A 200 7.38 -7.59 -17.06
CA LEU A 200 8.80 -7.35 -17.34
C LEU A 200 9.71 -8.01 -16.28
N LEU A 201 9.30 -7.94 -15.01
CA LEU A 201 10.11 -8.42 -13.88
C LEU A 201 9.82 -9.88 -13.50
N ASP A 202 8.85 -10.54 -14.13
CA ASP A 202 8.51 -11.95 -13.89
C ASP A 202 9.71 -12.86 -14.17
N GLN A 203 10.60 -12.46 -15.09
CA GLN A 203 11.86 -13.14 -15.38
C GLN A 203 12.81 -13.24 -14.19
N PHE A 204 12.62 -12.40 -13.16
CA PHE A 204 13.35 -12.42 -11.90
C PHE A 204 12.52 -12.98 -10.73
N GLY A 205 11.37 -13.62 -11.01
CA GLY A 205 10.53 -14.25 -9.98
C GLY A 205 9.51 -13.32 -9.30
N PHE A 206 9.27 -12.13 -9.85
CA PHE A 206 8.21 -11.25 -9.34
C PHE A 206 6.82 -11.85 -9.60
N ASP A 207 5.93 -11.71 -8.61
CA ASP A 207 4.50 -11.94 -8.78
C ASP A 207 3.81 -10.64 -9.25
N SER A 208 3.49 -10.60 -10.54
CA SER A 208 2.77 -9.50 -11.19
C SER A 208 1.25 -9.66 -11.18
N THR A 209 0.70 -10.68 -10.50
CA THR A 209 -0.74 -10.94 -10.48
C THR A 209 -1.51 -9.95 -9.62
N GLY A 210 -0.85 -9.33 -8.62
CA GLY A 210 -1.34 -8.21 -7.82
C GLY A 210 -1.02 -8.29 -6.33
N CYS A 211 -0.98 -7.14 -5.66
CA CYS A 211 -0.64 -7.02 -4.23
C CYS A 211 -1.79 -7.32 -3.25
N MET A 212 -3.05 -7.32 -3.71
CA MET A 212 -4.25 -7.56 -2.90
C MET A 212 -5.20 -8.54 -3.61
N THR A 213 -4.66 -9.62 -4.18
CA THR A 213 -5.46 -10.66 -4.82
C THR A 213 -6.33 -11.39 -3.80
N GLN A 214 -7.29 -12.17 -4.30
CA GLN A 214 -8.10 -13.04 -3.45
C GLN A 214 -7.22 -13.93 -2.56
N GLN A 215 -6.18 -14.54 -3.13
CA GLN A 215 -5.26 -15.42 -2.39
C GLN A 215 -4.51 -14.68 -1.28
N VAL A 216 -4.04 -13.46 -1.54
CA VAL A 216 -3.37 -12.63 -0.51
C VAL A 216 -4.32 -12.35 0.65
N LEU A 217 -5.55 -11.94 0.35
CA LEU A 217 -6.53 -11.62 1.40
C LEU A 217 -7.01 -12.86 2.14
N GLU A 218 -7.20 -14.00 1.46
CA GLU A 218 -7.55 -15.28 2.11
C GLU A 218 -6.45 -15.74 3.07
N LYS A 219 -5.17 -15.57 2.69
CA LYS A 219 -4.01 -15.82 3.55
C LYS A 219 -4.02 -14.90 4.78
N ALA A 220 -4.31 -13.61 4.60
CA ALA A 220 -4.37 -12.63 5.67
C ALA A 220 -5.48 -12.94 6.69
N ILE A 221 -6.67 -13.32 6.22
CA ILE A 221 -7.82 -13.55 7.12
C ILE A 221 -7.92 -14.99 7.63
N GLY A 222 -7.16 -15.92 7.04
CA GLY A 222 -7.18 -17.35 7.37
C GLY A 222 -8.45 -18.08 6.95
N ASN A 223 -9.14 -17.59 5.91
CA ASN A 223 -10.41 -18.16 5.43
C ASN A 223 -10.63 -17.85 3.94
N ASN A 224 -11.44 -18.67 3.27
CA ASN A 224 -11.79 -18.51 1.86
C ASN A 224 -12.83 -17.40 1.67
N LEU A 225 -12.62 -16.57 0.64
CA LEU A 225 -13.51 -15.49 0.24
C LEU A 225 -14.47 -15.95 -0.86
N LYS A 226 -15.76 -15.63 -0.69
CA LYS A 226 -16.77 -15.83 -1.74
C LYS A 226 -16.87 -14.57 -2.59
N VAL A 227 -16.01 -14.44 -3.59
CA VAL A 227 -15.98 -13.27 -4.48
C VAL A 227 -17.04 -13.38 -5.58
N PRO A 228 -17.98 -12.43 -5.70
CA PRO A 228 -18.95 -12.44 -6.79
C PRO A 228 -18.27 -12.31 -8.17
N LYS A 229 -18.76 -13.06 -9.16
CA LYS A 229 -18.23 -12.99 -10.55
C LYS A 229 -18.39 -11.57 -11.13
N GLY A 230 -17.34 -11.06 -11.78
CA GLY A 230 -17.40 -9.90 -12.68
C GLY A 230 -17.43 -8.51 -12.03
N LYS A 231 -17.31 -8.39 -10.72
CA LYS A 231 -17.22 -7.09 -10.02
C LYS A 231 -15.97 -7.11 -9.13
N TYR A 232 -15.29 -5.97 -8.97
CA TYR A 232 -14.19 -5.73 -8.01
C TYR A 232 -12.74 -6.08 -8.43
N ARG A 233 -12.48 -6.53 -9.66
CA ARG A 233 -11.10 -6.69 -10.15
C ARG A 233 -10.62 -5.43 -10.86
N ASN A 234 -9.37 -5.04 -10.64
CA ASN A 234 -8.71 -4.06 -11.50
C ASN A 234 -8.66 -4.63 -12.94
N ARG A 235 -8.69 -3.77 -13.96
CA ARG A 235 -8.59 -4.21 -15.36
C ARG A 235 -7.21 -4.80 -15.66
N GLU A 236 -6.20 -4.36 -14.91
CA GLU A 236 -4.79 -4.63 -15.21
C GLU A 236 -4.14 -5.58 -14.18
N CYS A 237 -4.84 -5.94 -13.09
CA CYS A 237 -4.38 -6.95 -12.13
C CYS A 237 -5.55 -7.63 -11.38
N ASN A 238 -5.26 -8.73 -10.69
CA ASN A 238 -6.27 -9.54 -9.99
C ASN A 238 -6.62 -9.02 -8.58
N CYS A 239 -6.15 -7.82 -8.21
CA CYS A 239 -6.46 -7.22 -6.92
C CYS A 239 -7.97 -7.05 -6.73
N LEU A 240 -8.45 -7.39 -5.53
CA LEU A 240 -9.82 -7.13 -5.11
C LEU A 240 -9.93 -5.69 -4.60
N MET A 241 -9.92 -4.76 -5.55
CA MET A 241 -10.15 -3.34 -5.30
C MET A 241 -11.65 -3.16 -5.02
N GLY A 242 -12.02 -3.45 -3.76
CA GLY A 242 -13.36 -3.34 -3.21
C GLY A 242 -13.85 -1.90 -3.07
N ARG A 243 -14.53 -1.61 -1.97
CA ARG A 243 -15.23 -0.35 -1.74
C ARG A 243 -14.33 0.64 -0.99
N ASP A 244 -13.74 1.60 -1.70
CA ASP A 244 -12.95 2.64 -1.04
C ASP A 244 -13.82 3.70 -0.36
N ILE A 245 -13.48 4.06 0.87
CA ILE A 245 -14.14 5.11 1.66
C ILE A 245 -13.30 6.38 1.79
N GLY A 246 -12.08 6.40 1.27
CA GLY A 246 -11.24 7.59 1.23
C GLY A 246 -11.78 8.70 0.31
N LEU A 247 -11.16 9.88 0.38
CA LEU A 247 -11.51 11.02 -0.47
C LEU A 247 -10.25 11.69 -1.02
N TYR A 248 -10.24 11.99 -2.32
CA TYR A 248 -9.14 12.72 -2.96
C TYR A 248 -8.92 14.10 -2.32
N ASN A 249 -7.69 14.61 -2.43
CA ASN A 249 -7.28 15.94 -1.95
C ASN A 249 -7.45 16.15 -0.42
N THR A 250 -7.45 15.06 0.36
CA THR A 250 -7.55 15.14 1.84
C THR A 250 -6.33 14.58 2.55
N CYS A 251 -5.43 13.89 1.85
CA CYS A 251 -4.21 13.36 2.44
C CYS A 251 -3.27 14.53 2.76
N MET A 252 -2.64 14.54 3.94
CA MET A 252 -1.78 15.64 4.36
C MET A 252 -0.28 15.32 4.27
N HIS A 253 0.10 14.18 3.66
CA HIS A 253 1.51 13.77 3.54
C HIS A 253 2.36 14.68 2.64
N GLY A 254 1.76 15.32 1.63
CA GLY A 254 2.47 16.25 0.74
C GLY A 254 3.53 15.58 -0.16
N CYS A 255 3.36 14.31 -0.51
CA CYS A 255 4.31 13.61 -1.40
C CYS A 255 4.29 14.21 -2.81
N ARG A 256 5.46 14.53 -3.38
CA ARG A 256 5.56 15.14 -4.72
C ARG A 256 5.02 14.25 -5.84
N TYR A 257 5.13 12.92 -5.69
CA TYR A 257 4.59 11.92 -6.64
C TYR A 257 3.12 11.54 -6.42
N CYS A 258 2.40 12.22 -5.52
CA CYS A 258 1.03 11.82 -5.17
C CYS A 258 0.03 12.11 -6.29
N TYR A 259 -0.63 11.07 -6.80
CA TYR A 259 -1.76 11.23 -7.75
C TYR A 259 -3.07 11.63 -7.06
N ALA A 260 -3.20 11.33 -5.76
CA ALA A 260 -4.44 11.46 -5.00
C ALA A 260 -4.67 12.86 -4.41
N ASN A 261 -3.65 13.71 -4.41
CA ASN A 261 -3.74 15.11 -4.03
C ASN A 261 -3.52 16.03 -5.24
N SER A 262 -3.99 17.26 -5.10
CA SER A 262 -3.84 18.32 -6.10
C SER A 262 -3.12 19.51 -5.50
#